data_AF-A0A7V9MVU4-F1
#
_entry.id   AF-A0A7V9MVU4-F1
#
_cell.length_a   1.000
_cell.length_b   1.000
_cell.length_c   1.000
_cell.angle_alpha   90.00
_cell.angle_beta   90.00
_cell.angle_gamma   90.00
#
_symmetry.space_group_name_H-M   'P 1'
#
loop_
_entity.id
_entity.type
_entity.pdbx_description
1 polymer ?
#
loop_
_entity_poly.entity_id
_entity_poly.type
_entity_poly.pdbx_seq_one_letter_code
_entity_poly.pdbx_strand_id
1 'polypeptide(L)' 'MFMATGALVATTETASARMVCNSEGDCWHTERQYRYPGTGYVNHNDDWYFHQKWDDRRHYRDTHEGRGYYKSGVWVTF' A
#
# COMPACT_ATOMS: atom_id res chain seq x y z
N MET A 1 -35.90 4.35 -27.78
CA MET A 1 -35.36 4.66 -26.45
C MET A 1 -34.12 3.78 -26.25
N PHE A 2 -32.91 4.28 -26.54
CA PHE A 2 -31.67 3.51 -26.35
C PHE A 2 -31.26 3.59 -24.88
N MET A 3 -31.34 2.47 -24.16
CA MET A 3 -30.80 2.35 -22.81
C MET A 3 -29.28 2.23 -22.92
N ALA A 4 -28.57 3.29 -22.57
CA ALA A 4 -27.11 3.26 -22.49
C ALA A 4 -26.70 2.45 -21.26
N THR A 5 -26.23 1.22 -21.47
CA THR A 5 -25.59 0.39 -20.45
C THR A 5 -24.19 0.93 -20.18
N GLY A 6 -24.05 1.78 -19.17
CA GLY A 6 -22.75 2.17 -18.63
C GLY A 6 -22.09 0.96 -17.96
N ALA A 7 -21.08 0.38 -18.61
CA ALA A 7 -20.26 -0.65 -18.01
C ALA A 7 -19.43 -0.05 -16.88
N LEU A 8 -19.82 -0.35 -15.63
CA LEU A 8 -19.00 -0.10 -14.46
C LEU A 8 -17.80 -1.05 -14.57
N VAL A 9 -16.65 -0.55 -15.03
CA VAL A 9 -15.39 -1.28 -14.96
C VAL A 9 -15.01 -1.35 -13.49
N ALA A 10 -15.49 -2.39 -12.81
CA ALA A 10 -14.97 -2.76 -11.51
C ALA A 10 -13.54 -3.24 -11.74
N THR A 11 -12.56 -2.36 -11.50
CA THR A 11 -11.18 -2.77 -11.37
C THR A 11 -11.12 -3.66 -10.14
N THR A 12 -11.17 -4.98 -10.37
CA THR A 12 -10.84 -5.98 -9.35
C THR A 12 -9.36 -5.81 -9.06
N GLU A 13 -9.04 -4.90 -8.16
CA GLU A 13 -7.68 -4.75 -7.67
C GLU A 13 -7.35 -6.06 -6.97
N THR A 14 -6.45 -6.83 -7.58
CA THR A 14 -6.01 -8.13 -7.07
C THR A 14 -5.48 -7.90 -5.66
N ALA A 15 -6.24 -8.36 -4.66
CA ALA A 15 -5.85 -8.35 -3.26
C ALA A 15 -4.64 -9.28 -3.11
N SER A 16 -3.45 -8.73 -3.27
CA SER A 16 -2.20 -9.40 -2.99
C SER A 16 -1.59 -8.67 -1.81
N ALA A 17 -1.77 -9.27 -0.64
CA ALA A 17 -1.15 -8.88 0.62
C ALA A 17 0.34 -8.60 0.40
N ARG A 18 0.74 -7.36 0.69
CA ARG A 18 2.07 -6.82 0.42
C ARG A 18 2.48 -5.90 1.54
N MET A 19 3.76 -5.95 1.87
CA MET A 19 4.41 -4.99 2.74
C MET A 19 5.05 -3.87 1.90
N VAL A 20 4.72 -2.61 2.16
CA VAL A 20 5.35 -1.45 1.53
C VAL A 20 6.18 -0.72 2.57
N CYS A 21 7.43 -0.43 2.24
CA CYS A 21 8.32 0.38 3.08
C CYS A 21 8.74 1.65 2.34
N ASN A 22 8.72 2.80 3.01
CA ASN A 22 9.28 4.03 2.50
C ASN A 22 10.78 4.16 2.87
N SER A 23 11.46 5.19 2.35
CA SER A 23 12.87 5.46 2.67
C SER A 23 13.10 5.97 4.09
N GLU A 24 12.05 6.38 4.79
CA GLU A 24 12.09 6.84 6.18
C GLU A 24 12.04 5.66 7.17
N GLY A 25 11.78 4.44 6.68
CA GLY A 25 11.66 3.24 7.50
C GLY A 25 10.23 2.90 7.92
N ASP A 26 9.23 3.68 7.52
CA ASP A 26 7.84 3.31 7.76
C ASP A 26 7.43 2.19 6.81
N CYS A 27 6.99 1.08 7.37
CA CYS A 27 6.49 -0.07 6.64
C CYS A 27 5.04 -0.34 7.02
N TRP A 28 4.16 -0.53 6.04
CA TRP A 28 2.76 -0.87 6.27
C TRP A 28 2.31 -1.98 5.32
N HIS A 29 1.29 -2.71 5.74
CA HIS A 29 0.66 -3.71 4.90
C HIS A 29 -0.39 -3.04 3.99
N THR A 30 -0.48 -3.49 2.73
CA THR A 30 -1.50 -3.11 1.76
C THR A 30 -1.96 -4.34 1.01
N GLU A 31 -3.24 -4.40 0.69
CA GLU A 31 -3.79 -5.45 -0.16
C GLU A 31 -3.56 -5.15 -1.65
N ARG A 32 -3.20 -3.90 -1.99
CA ARG A 32 -3.18 -3.39 -3.37
C ARG A 32 -1.85 -2.74 -3.69
N GLN A 33 -1.36 -2.98 -4.91
CA GLN A 33 -0.17 -2.29 -5.42
C GLN A 33 -0.58 -0.93 -5.97
N TYR A 34 -0.16 0.13 -5.27
CA TYR A 34 -0.31 1.49 -5.76
C TYR A 34 1.00 2.06 -6.28
N ARG A 35 0.89 3.05 -7.17
CA ARG A 35 2.02 3.87 -7.58
C ARG A 35 2.06 5.11 -6.69
N TYR A 36 2.96 5.11 -5.72
CA TYR A 36 3.08 6.21 -4.77
C TYR A 36 3.78 7.41 -5.42
N PRO A 37 3.28 8.64 -5.23
CA PRO A 37 3.96 9.85 -5.67
C PRO A 37 5.22 10.08 -4.81
N GLY A 38 6.39 9.84 -5.41
CA GLY A 38 7.67 9.96 -4.73
C GLY A 38 8.67 8.92 -5.22
N THR A 39 9.88 8.95 -4.66
CA THR A 39 10.91 7.93 -4.91
C THR A 39 11.25 7.27 -3.58
N GLY A 40 11.53 5.97 -3.59
CA GLY A 40 11.97 5.25 -2.39
C GLY A 40 10.95 4.32 -1.71
N TYR A 41 9.82 4.00 -2.37
CA TYR A 41 8.92 2.96 -1.89
C TYR A 41 9.36 1.59 -2.40
N VAL A 42 9.61 0.68 -1.46
CA VAL A 42 9.97 -0.71 -1.74
C VAL A 42 8.80 -1.60 -1.37
N ASN A 43 8.50 -2.51 -2.27
CA ASN A 43 7.37 -3.41 -2.21
C ASN A 43 7.90 -4.82 -1.92
N HIS A 44 7.39 -5.45 -0.87
CA HIS A 44 7.73 -6.79 -0.43
C HIS A 44 6.48 -7.69 -0.42
N ASN A 45 6.70 -9.00 -0.48
CA ASN A 45 5.62 -9.98 -0.29
C ASN A 45 5.26 -10.07 1.19
N ASP A 46 4.09 -10.62 1.51
CA ASP A 46 3.59 -10.68 2.88
C ASP A 46 4.53 -11.41 3.86
N ASP A 47 5.10 -12.56 3.45
CA ASP A 47 6.04 -13.34 4.27
C ASP A 47 7.27 -12.54 4.73
N TRP A 48 7.64 -11.48 3.98
CA TRP A 48 8.77 -10.62 4.33
C TRP A 48 8.62 -9.99 5.72
N TYR A 49 7.39 -9.74 6.18
CA TYR A 49 7.08 -9.27 7.52
C TYR A 49 7.77 -10.11 8.61
N PHE A 50 7.79 -11.43 8.44
CA PHE A 50 8.36 -12.38 9.41
C PHE A 50 9.87 -12.56 9.26
N HIS A 51 10.44 -12.20 8.11
CA HIS A 51 11.86 -12.38 7.81
C HIS A 51 12.70 -11.12 8.02
N GLN A 52 12.07 -9.96 8.10
CA GLN A 52 12.76 -8.70 8.34
C GLN A 52 13.01 -8.46 9.85
N LYS A 53 13.83 -7.46 10.18
CA LYS A 53 14.08 -7.04 11.57
C LYS A 53 13.38 -5.72 11.87
N TRP A 54 12.46 -5.75 12.84
CA TRP A 54 11.78 -4.57 13.38
C TRP A 54 12.71 -3.89 14.40
N ASP A 55 13.17 -2.67 14.09
CA ASP A 55 14.09 -1.88 14.92
C ASP A 55 13.87 -0.36 14.68
N ASP A 56 14.74 0.49 15.23
CA ASP A 56 14.64 1.95 15.07
C ASP A 56 14.79 2.45 13.62
N ARG A 57 15.12 1.57 12.67
CA ARG A 57 15.21 1.89 11.23
C ARG A 57 14.00 1.40 10.45
N ARG A 58 13.17 0.52 11.02
CA ARG A 58 11.98 -0.04 10.38
C ARG A 58 10.84 -0.11 11.38
N HIS A 59 9.85 0.74 11.15
CA HIS A 59 8.68 0.82 11.98
C HIS A 59 7.49 0.23 11.26
N TYR A 60 6.89 -0.80 11.86
CA TYR A 60 5.61 -1.30 11.41
C TYR A 60 4.53 -0.25 11.74
N ARG A 61 3.70 0.05 10.75
CA ARG A 61 2.56 0.95 10.84
C ARG A 61 1.27 0.19 10.61
N ASP A 62 0.19 0.70 11.19
CA ASP A 62 -1.12 0.11 11.05
C ASP A 62 -1.58 0.11 9.59
N THR A 63 -2.26 -0.97 9.20
CA THR A 63 -2.93 -1.07 7.91
C THR A 63 -4.06 -0.06 7.84
N HIS A 64 -4.07 0.76 6.80
CA HIS A 64 -5.17 1.68 6.53
C HIS A 64 -5.99 1.20 5.34
N GLU A 65 -7.31 1.33 5.44
CA GLU A 65 -8.21 1.10 4.33
C GLU A 65 -8.10 2.24 3.30
N GLY A 66 -8.08 1.87 2.01
CA GLY A 66 -8.11 2.80 0.89
C GLY A 66 -6.75 3.06 0.22
N ARG A 67 -6.69 4.15 -0.56
CA ARG A 67 -5.50 4.60 -1.28
C ARG A 67 -4.75 5.62 -0.44
N GLY A 68 -3.51 5.29 -0.08
CA GLY A 68 -2.67 6.17 0.72
C GLY A 68 -1.29 5.58 0.99
N TYR A 69 -0.45 6.36 1.65
CA TYR A 69 0.90 5.96 2.04
C TYR A 69 1.31 6.63 3.36
N TYR A 70 2.24 5.99 4.08
CA TYR A 70 2.89 6.65 5.22
C TYR A 70 4.03 7.57 4.76
N LYS A 71 4.05 8.78 5.33
CA LYS A 71 5.12 9.76 5.20
C LYS A 71 5.41 10.36 6.57
N SER A 72 6.64 10.20 7.05
CA SER A 72 7.05 10.65 8.38
C SER A 72 6.10 10.20 9.49
N GLY A 73 5.62 8.95 9.44
CA GLY A 73 4.67 8.39 10.41
C GLY A 73 3.21 8.84 10.26
N VAL A 74 2.86 9.65 9.27
CA VAL A 74 1.48 10.11 9.01
C VAL A 74 0.91 9.41 7.77
N TRP A 75 -0.33 8.93 7.87
CA TRP A 75 -1.07 8.38 6.73
C TRP A 75 -1.59 9.51 5.82
N VAL A 76 -1.18 9.50 4.55
CA VAL A 76 -1.58 10.46 3.52
C VAL A 76 -2.38 9.74 2.44
N THR A 77 -3.64 10.15 2.25
CA THR A 77 -4.52 9.60 1.20
C THR A 77 -4.33 10.32 -0.14
N PHE A 78 -4.63 9.64 -1.24
CA PHE A 78 -4.59 10.19 -2.61
C PHE A 78 -5.56 9.50 -3.56
#